data_AF-A0A933TZD9-F1
#
_entry.id   AF-A0A933TZD9-F1
#
_cell.length_a   1.000
_cell.length_b   1.000
_cell.length_c   1.000
_cell.angle_alpha   90.00
_cell.angle_beta   90.00
_cell.angle_gamma   90.00
#
_symmetry.space_group_name_H-M   'P 1'
#
loop_
_entity.id
_entity.type
_entity.pdbx_description
1 polymer ?
#
loop_
_entity_poly.entity_id
_entity_poly.type
_entity_poly.pdbx_seq_one_letter_code
_entity_poly.pdbx_strand_id
1 'polypeptide(L)'
;MSTPAIELRGAVYIDQMQPQFAATVATNSDGFFPVTGEASFWLEVKPGIVINRLMDVALKSCDVRPGALVTERSYGTLEVHSPDQGMVRQAGELILRAAGVTAKDALAPNVMTSEIIRKISDHHAMMINRTRAGMLVLGDDTLFTLEVNPAIYVVLAANEAEKASPIRIVGLGAEGAVGRLRLAGTDAEIDEAVKAVKRALAGVTGRANEGTE
;
A
#
# COMPACT_ATOMS: atom_id res chain seq x y z
N MET A 1 4.93 25.80 21.58
CA MET A 1 3.96 25.67 20.47
C MET A 1 3.30 24.31 20.62
N SER A 2 1.97 24.21 20.61
CA SER A 2 1.28 22.91 20.67
C SER A 2 1.58 22.13 19.39
N THR A 3 1.92 20.85 19.52
CA THR A 3 2.04 19.96 18.36
C THR A 3 0.69 19.93 17.63
N PRO A 4 0.64 20.18 16.31
CA PRO A 4 -0.62 20.11 15.57
C PRO A 4 -1.21 18.70 15.67
N ALA A 5 -2.54 18.61 15.77
CA ALA A 5 -3.23 17.33 15.82
C ALA A 5 -2.94 16.53 14.54
N ILE A 6 -2.60 15.25 14.71
CA ILE A 6 -2.31 14.35 13.60
C ILE A 6 -3.62 13.71 13.16
N GLU A 7 -3.93 13.84 11.88
CA GLU A 7 -5.00 13.09 11.23
C GLU A 7 -4.43 11.78 10.70
N LEU A 8 -4.93 10.67 11.23
CA LEU A 8 -4.66 9.34 10.67
C LEU A 8 -5.50 9.14 9.41
N ARG A 9 -4.83 8.95 8.27
CA ARG A 9 -5.49 8.65 7.00
C ARG A 9 -5.66 7.15 6.85
N GLY A 10 -4.58 6.39 6.95
CA GLY A 10 -4.61 4.94 6.88
C GLY A 10 -3.51 4.29 7.71
N ALA A 11 -3.79 3.07 8.18
CA ALA A 11 -2.82 2.20 8.84
C ALA A 11 -3.05 0.78 8.33
N VAL A 12 -2.02 0.15 7.77
CA VAL A 12 -2.10 -1.18 7.16
C VAL A 12 -1.03 -2.07 7.75
N TYR A 13 -1.44 -3.24 8.23
CA TYR A 13 -0.55 -4.30 8.65
C TYR A 13 -0.56 -5.42 7.61
N ILE A 14 0.62 -5.83 7.16
CA ILE A 14 0.84 -6.98 6.29
C ILE A 14 1.52 -8.05 7.12
N ASP A 15 0.86 -9.20 7.27
CA ASP A 15 1.37 -10.34 8.05
C ASP A 15 2.56 -11.01 7.37
N GLN A 16 2.49 -11.13 6.05
CA GLN A 16 3.51 -11.75 5.22
C GLN A 16 3.49 -11.13 3.82
N MET A 17 4.57 -10.43 3.47
CA MET A 17 4.73 -9.85 2.15
C MET A 17 4.90 -10.92 1.08
N GLN A 18 4.05 -10.86 0.06
CA GLN A 18 4.12 -11.74 -1.10
C GLN A 18 5.34 -11.41 -1.99
N PRO A 19 5.85 -12.36 -2.81
CA PRO A 19 7.11 -12.20 -3.53
C PRO A 19 7.21 -10.96 -4.43
N GLN A 20 6.25 -10.76 -5.33
CA GLN A 20 6.21 -9.62 -6.25
C GLN A 20 5.89 -8.34 -5.51
N PHE A 21 5.04 -8.38 -4.48
CA PHE A 21 4.74 -7.24 -3.64
C PHE A 21 6.01 -6.72 -2.96
N ALA A 22 6.77 -7.58 -2.26
CA ALA A 22 8.03 -7.21 -1.64
C ALA A 22 9.03 -6.64 -2.67
N ALA A 23 9.17 -7.29 -3.83
CA ALA A 23 10.05 -6.81 -4.90
C ALA A 23 9.62 -5.45 -5.48
N THR A 24 8.31 -5.22 -5.61
CA THR A 24 7.76 -3.94 -6.12
C THR A 24 7.92 -2.84 -5.08
N VAL A 25 7.71 -3.12 -3.79
CA VAL A 25 7.98 -2.18 -2.70
C VAL A 25 9.45 -1.80 -2.68
N ALA A 26 10.36 -2.78 -2.78
CA ALA A 26 11.80 -2.51 -2.84
C ALA A 26 12.19 -1.62 -4.03
N THR A 27 11.54 -1.78 -5.18
CA THR A 27 11.77 -0.93 -6.37
C THR A 27 11.34 0.52 -6.16
N ASN A 28 10.32 0.74 -5.32
CA ASN A 28 9.78 2.05 -4.98
C ASN A 28 10.39 2.64 -3.69
N SER A 29 11.33 1.95 -3.06
CA SER A 29 11.88 2.29 -1.75
C SER A 29 13.24 2.98 -1.86
N ASP A 30 13.44 4.02 -1.04
CA ASP A 30 14.76 4.64 -0.80
C ASP A 30 15.40 4.16 0.53
N GLY A 31 14.81 3.13 1.17
CA GLY A 31 15.17 2.65 2.50
C GLY A 31 15.91 1.32 2.50
N PHE A 32 15.68 0.52 3.54
CA PHE A 32 16.08 -0.88 3.58
C PHE A 32 15.05 -1.70 2.82
N PHE A 33 15.51 -2.54 1.90
CA PHE A 33 14.60 -3.27 1.03
C PHE A 33 13.95 -4.44 1.79
N PRO A 34 12.60 -4.51 1.84
CA PRO A 34 11.92 -5.64 2.41
C PRO A 34 12.14 -6.90 1.56
N VAL A 35 12.08 -8.07 2.20
CA VAL A 35 12.13 -9.36 1.51
C VAL A 35 10.83 -10.15 1.68
N THR A 36 10.65 -11.13 0.80
CA THR A 36 9.49 -12.04 0.85
C THR A 36 9.38 -12.69 2.22
N GLY A 37 8.17 -12.75 2.75
CA GLY A 37 7.89 -13.40 4.02
C GLY A 37 7.96 -12.48 5.24
N GLU A 38 8.60 -11.31 5.14
CA GLU A 38 8.60 -10.34 6.24
C GLU A 38 7.22 -9.74 6.46
N ALA A 39 6.97 -9.35 7.70
CA ALA A 39 5.80 -8.56 8.07
C ALA A 39 6.10 -7.08 7.86
N SER A 40 5.06 -6.28 7.67
CA SER A 40 5.21 -4.84 7.42
C SER A 40 4.06 -4.03 8.03
N PHE A 41 4.37 -2.82 8.49
CA PHE A 41 3.40 -1.83 8.96
C PHE A 41 3.55 -0.54 8.16
N TRP A 42 2.47 -0.12 7.52
CA TRP A 42 2.37 1.10 6.74
C TRP A 42 1.44 2.10 7.42
N LEU A 43 1.79 3.38 7.37
CA LEU A 43 1.01 4.47 7.95
C LEU A 43 1.01 5.68 7.02
N GLU A 44 -0.16 6.28 6.80
CA GLU A 44 -0.35 7.55 6.11
C GLU A 44 -1.01 8.57 7.04
N VAL A 45 -0.42 9.77 7.17
CA VAL A 45 -0.88 10.82 8.09
C VAL A 45 -0.83 12.22 7.48
N LYS A 46 -1.54 13.15 8.13
CA LYS A 46 -1.45 14.60 7.91
C LYS A 46 -1.26 15.32 9.25
N PRO A 47 -0.39 16.35 9.36
CA PRO A 47 0.54 16.87 8.34
C PRO A 47 1.66 15.88 8.00
N GLY A 48 2.09 15.80 6.75
CA GLY A 48 3.02 14.76 6.31
C GLY A 48 4.37 14.72 7.03
N ILE A 49 4.94 15.88 7.35
CA ILE A 49 6.28 15.96 7.96
C ILE A 49 6.42 15.23 9.31
N VAL A 50 5.31 14.96 9.99
CA VAL A 50 5.29 14.31 11.32
C VAL A 50 5.80 12.87 11.28
N ILE A 51 5.80 12.22 10.12
CA ILE A 51 6.30 10.85 9.95
C ILE A 51 7.75 10.67 10.41
N ASN A 52 8.58 11.71 10.36
CA ASN A 52 9.97 11.65 10.83
C ASN A 52 10.05 11.31 12.32
N ARG A 53 9.20 11.96 13.13
CA ARG A 53 9.12 11.69 14.57
C ARG A 53 8.52 10.31 14.85
N LEU A 54 7.53 9.90 14.06
CA LEU A 54 6.88 8.60 14.23
C LEU A 54 7.83 7.45 13.87
N MET A 55 8.60 7.61 12.80
CA MET A 55 9.66 6.68 12.39
C MET A 55 10.73 6.55 13.48
N ASP A 56 11.21 7.67 14.04
CA ASP A 56 12.22 7.66 15.12
C ASP A 56 11.77 6.84 16.35
N VAL A 57 10.47 6.89 16.70
CA VAL A 57 9.90 6.08 17.79
C VAL A 57 10.00 4.59 17.48
N ALA A 58 9.65 4.18 16.26
CA ALA A 58 9.69 2.77 15.85
C ALA A 58 11.12 2.23 15.88
N LEU A 59 12.05 2.94 15.24
CA LEU A 59 13.44 2.48 15.07
C LEU A 59 14.22 2.43 16.40
N LYS A 60 13.86 3.25 17.39
CA LYS A 60 14.48 3.21 18.72
C LYS A 60 13.92 2.13 19.63
N SER A 61 12.73 1.62 19.35
CA SER A 61 11.97 0.80 20.28
C SER A 61 11.79 -0.65 19.83
N CYS A 62 11.98 -0.92 18.54
CA CYS A 62 11.69 -2.22 17.93
C CYS A 62 12.79 -2.59 16.93
N ASP A 63 13.08 -3.89 16.82
CA ASP A 63 14.00 -4.41 15.80
C ASP A 63 13.27 -4.50 14.45
N VAL A 64 13.10 -3.33 13.83
CA VAL A 64 12.46 -3.15 12.53
C VAL A 64 13.35 -2.30 11.63
N ARG A 65 13.22 -2.50 10.32
CA ARG A 65 13.92 -1.71 9.31
C ARG A 65 12.93 -0.78 8.60
N PRO A 66 13.35 0.43 8.22
CA PRO A 66 12.48 1.36 7.50
C PRO A 66 12.55 1.10 5.99
N GLY A 67 11.43 0.79 5.35
CA GLY A 67 11.34 0.64 3.89
C GLY A 67 10.68 1.82 3.18
N ALA A 68 10.00 2.73 3.89
CA ALA A 68 9.51 3.97 3.29
C ALA A 68 9.49 5.12 4.30
N LEU A 69 9.82 6.32 3.83
CA LEU A 69 9.68 7.57 4.57
C LEU A 69 9.46 8.72 3.57
N VAL A 70 8.25 8.84 3.05
CA VAL A 70 7.92 9.77 1.97
C VAL A 70 7.04 10.91 2.50
N THR A 71 7.49 12.15 2.30
CA THR A 71 6.67 13.34 2.55
C THR A 71 6.24 13.94 1.23
N GLU A 72 4.94 14.01 1.00
CA GLU A 72 4.35 14.60 -0.18
C GLU A 72 3.75 15.97 0.12
N ARG A 73 3.02 16.53 -0.87
CA ARG A 73 2.40 17.86 -0.76
C ARG A 73 1.48 18.00 0.46
N SER A 74 0.72 16.96 0.81
CA SER A 74 -0.30 17.04 1.86
C SER A 74 -0.15 15.97 2.93
N TYR A 75 0.45 14.83 2.58
CA TYR A 75 0.48 13.64 3.42
C TYR A 75 1.91 13.13 3.61
N GLY A 76 2.07 12.25 4.58
CA GLY A 76 3.32 11.57 4.85
C GLY A 76 3.05 10.10 5.02
N THR A 77 3.84 9.29 4.35
CA THR A 77 3.77 7.83 4.37
C THR A 77 5.05 7.27 4.97
N LEU A 78 4.93 6.35 5.92
CA LEU A 78 6.05 5.57 6.43
C LEU A 78 5.75 4.07 6.34
N GLU A 79 6.82 3.28 6.28
CA GLU A 79 6.78 1.83 6.35
C GLU A 79 7.92 1.31 7.22
N VAL A 80 7.61 0.29 8.04
CA VAL A 80 8.62 -0.53 8.74
C VAL A 80 8.32 -2.01 8.57
N HIS A 81 9.37 -2.83 8.42
CA HIS A 81 9.28 -4.29 8.28
C HIS A 81 10.28 -5.03 9.16
N SER A 82 9.98 -6.30 9.41
CA SER A 82 10.84 -7.25 10.13
C SER A 82 10.38 -8.68 9.84
N PRO A 83 11.28 -9.69 9.90
CA PRO A 83 10.87 -11.09 9.91
C PRO A 83 10.03 -11.46 11.15
N ASP A 84 10.11 -10.67 12.23
CA ASP A 84 9.31 -10.86 13.43
C ASP A 84 8.01 -10.04 13.38
N GLN A 85 6.87 -10.72 13.20
CA GLN A 85 5.54 -10.12 13.25
C GLN A 85 5.26 -9.37 14.57
N GLY A 86 5.81 -9.85 15.69
CA GLY A 86 5.67 -9.21 17.00
C GLY A 86 6.33 -7.82 17.03
N MET A 87 7.53 -7.70 16.48
CA MET A 87 8.24 -6.42 16.37
C MET A 87 7.49 -5.41 15.52
N VAL A 88 6.92 -5.85 14.39
CA VAL A 88 6.14 -4.98 13.50
C VAL A 88 4.83 -4.51 14.16
N ARG A 89 4.11 -5.41 14.84
CA ARG A 89 2.89 -5.03 15.58
C ARG A 89 3.19 -4.05 16.71
N GLN A 90 4.25 -4.31 17.48
CA GLN A 90 4.70 -3.42 18.55
C GLN A 90 5.11 -2.06 17.99
N ALA A 91 5.84 -2.00 16.88
CA ALA A 91 6.20 -0.77 16.21
C ALA A 91 4.95 0.03 15.79
N GLY A 92 3.97 -0.63 15.16
CA GLY A 92 2.70 -0.01 14.77
C GLY A 92 1.92 0.57 15.95
N GLU A 93 1.83 -0.14 17.07
CA GLU A 93 1.20 0.36 18.29
C GLU A 93 1.91 1.59 18.87
N LEU A 94 3.25 1.58 18.90
CA LEU A 94 4.04 2.70 19.39
C LEU A 94 3.94 3.92 18.46
N ILE A 95 3.92 3.70 17.15
CA ILE A 95 3.68 4.75 16.14
C ILE A 95 2.31 5.40 16.36
N LEU A 96 1.23 4.62 16.47
CA LEU A 96 -0.12 5.13 16.68
C LEU A 96 -0.24 5.89 18.01
N ARG A 97 0.33 5.33 19.09
CA ARG A 97 0.39 5.99 20.40
C ARG A 97 1.13 7.32 20.34
N ALA A 98 2.28 7.36 19.65
CA ALA A 98 3.06 8.59 19.47
C ALA A 98 2.34 9.61 18.58
N ALA A 99 1.46 9.17 17.68
CA ALA A 99 0.59 10.04 16.90
C ALA A 99 -0.64 10.53 17.69
N GLY A 100 -0.95 9.92 18.84
CA GLY A 100 -2.10 10.27 19.67
C GLY A 100 -3.43 9.77 19.10
N VAL A 101 -3.40 8.71 18.30
CA VAL A 101 -4.54 8.12 17.58
C VAL A 101 -4.59 6.61 17.77
N THR A 102 -5.70 6.00 17.38
CA THR A 102 -5.90 4.56 17.33
C THR A 102 -6.16 4.12 15.89
N ALA A 103 -6.03 2.82 15.59
CA ALA A 103 -6.34 2.30 14.26
C ALA A 103 -7.79 2.60 13.81
N LYS A 104 -8.73 2.78 14.75
CA LYS A 104 -10.14 3.12 14.46
C LYS A 104 -10.33 4.55 13.97
N ASP A 105 -9.34 5.42 14.20
CA ASP A 105 -9.36 6.82 13.75
C ASP A 105 -8.93 6.96 12.29
N ALA A 106 -8.46 5.89 11.65
CA ALA A 106 -8.17 5.87 10.22
C ALA A 106 -9.45 6.06 9.38
N LEU A 107 -9.30 6.59 8.17
CA LEU A 107 -10.38 6.65 7.19
C LEU A 107 -10.63 5.25 6.63
N ALA A 108 -11.89 4.87 6.43
CA ALA A 108 -12.21 3.67 5.67
C ALA A 108 -11.75 3.83 4.21
N PRO A 109 -11.32 2.73 3.53
CA PRO A 109 -10.98 2.81 2.12
C PRO A 109 -12.19 3.23 1.28
N ASN A 110 -12.00 4.23 0.42
CA ASN A 110 -12.95 4.61 -0.61
C ASN A 110 -12.39 4.21 -1.97
N VAL A 111 -13.00 3.21 -2.60
CA VAL A 111 -12.63 2.75 -3.95
C VAL A 111 -13.23 3.70 -4.97
N MET A 112 -12.37 4.52 -5.56
CA MET A 112 -12.78 5.55 -6.53
C MET A 112 -12.99 4.95 -7.92
N THR A 113 -12.10 4.06 -8.35
CA THR A 113 -12.21 3.34 -9.63
C THR A 113 -11.76 1.90 -9.46
N SER A 114 -12.46 0.96 -10.10
CA SER A 114 -12.08 -0.45 -10.15
C SER A 114 -12.54 -1.05 -11.49
N GLU A 115 -11.60 -1.29 -12.40
CA GLU A 115 -11.91 -1.63 -13.80
C GLU A 115 -11.08 -2.82 -14.29
N ILE A 116 -11.71 -3.72 -15.06
CA ILE A 116 -11.07 -4.83 -15.76
C ILE A 116 -11.15 -4.55 -17.26
N ILE A 117 -9.99 -4.51 -17.91
CA ILE A 117 -9.84 -4.29 -19.35
C ILE A 117 -9.27 -5.58 -19.95
N ARG A 118 -10.12 -6.34 -20.66
CA ARG A 118 -9.72 -7.64 -21.21
C ARG A 118 -8.95 -7.49 -22.51
N LYS A 119 -7.94 -8.34 -22.68
CA LYS A 119 -7.15 -8.47 -23.91
C LYS A 119 -6.66 -7.13 -24.45
N ILE A 120 -5.85 -6.44 -23.66
CA ILE A 120 -5.32 -5.13 -24.07
C ILE A 120 -4.47 -5.28 -25.33
N SER A 121 -4.45 -4.25 -26.18
CA SER A 121 -3.61 -4.25 -27.38
C SER A 121 -2.12 -4.16 -27.05
N ASP A 122 -1.26 -4.61 -27.96
CA ASP A 122 0.19 -4.49 -27.84
C ASP A 122 0.63 -3.03 -27.61
N HIS A 123 0.03 -2.07 -28.33
CA HIS A 123 0.35 -0.66 -28.15
C HIS A 123 0.01 -0.15 -26.74
N HIS A 124 -1.11 -0.59 -26.17
CA HIS A 124 -1.48 -0.24 -24.79
C HIS A 124 -0.47 -0.85 -23.81
N ALA A 125 -0.13 -2.12 -23.97
CA ALA A 125 0.89 -2.79 -23.17
C ALA A 125 2.25 -2.07 -23.23
N MET A 126 2.69 -1.65 -24.42
CA MET A 126 3.95 -0.91 -24.60
C MET A 126 3.94 0.44 -23.86
N MET A 127 2.82 1.15 -23.87
CA MET A 127 2.68 2.42 -23.14
C MET A 127 2.76 2.22 -21.62
N ILE A 128 2.12 1.17 -21.09
CA ILE A 128 2.20 0.84 -19.66
C ILE A 128 3.62 0.42 -19.28
N ASN A 129 4.27 -0.42 -20.09
CA ASN A 129 5.60 -0.94 -19.80
C ASN A 129 6.68 0.14 -19.69
N ARG A 130 6.49 1.29 -20.36
CA ARG A 130 7.44 2.41 -20.32
C ARG A 130 7.55 3.07 -18.94
N THR A 131 6.50 3.03 -18.13
CA THR A 131 6.43 3.77 -16.85
C THR A 131 6.20 2.85 -15.65
N ARG A 132 6.21 1.52 -15.84
CA ARG A 132 5.98 0.53 -14.79
C ARG A 132 7.17 0.41 -13.84
N ALA A 133 6.88 0.25 -12.55
CA ALA A 133 7.84 -0.11 -11.51
C ALA A 133 7.75 -1.59 -11.10
N GLY A 134 6.65 -2.27 -11.43
CA GLY A 134 6.42 -3.68 -11.14
C GLY A 134 6.85 -4.58 -12.29
N MET A 135 6.03 -5.55 -12.68
CA MET A 135 6.22 -6.56 -13.73
C MET A 135 5.77 -6.10 -15.14
N LEU A 136 6.25 -6.75 -16.20
CA LEU A 136 5.82 -6.46 -17.57
C LEU A 136 4.37 -6.91 -17.81
N VAL A 137 3.66 -6.15 -18.64
CA VAL A 137 2.38 -6.52 -19.24
C VAL A 137 2.56 -6.77 -20.74
N LEU A 138 1.84 -7.72 -21.31
CA LEU A 138 1.91 -8.07 -22.73
C LEU A 138 0.57 -7.76 -23.42
N GLY A 139 0.56 -7.75 -24.75
CA GLY A 139 -0.70 -7.79 -25.50
C GLY A 139 -1.49 -9.05 -25.17
N ASP A 140 -2.80 -8.96 -25.32
CA ASP A 140 -3.79 -9.98 -24.95
C ASP A 140 -3.91 -10.30 -23.45
N ASP A 141 -3.07 -9.73 -22.59
CA ASP A 141 -3.30 -9.77 -21.13
C ASP A 141 -4.61 -9.05 -20.77
N THR A 142 -5.23 -9.52 -19.69
CA THR A 142 -6.24 -8.75 -18.99
C THR A 142 -5.58 -7.86 -17.96
N LEU A 143 -5.91 -6.57 -18.02
CA LEU A 143 -5.42 -5.53 -17.12
C LEU A 143 -6.48 -5.18 -16.09
N PHE A 144 -6.10 -5.15 -14.82
CA PHE A 144 -6.93 -4.57 -13.75
C PHE A 144 -6.33 -3.25 -13.29
N THR A 145 -7.16 -2.22 -13.17
CA THR A 145 -6.80 -0.92 -12.61
C THR A 145 -7.66 -0.61 -11.38
N LEU A 146 -7.02 -0.07 -10.35
CA LEU A 146 -7.66 0.33 -9.10
C LEU A 146 -7.14 1.70 -8.67
N GLU A 147 -8.06 2.56 -8.28
CA GLU A 147 -7.79 3.81 -7.58
C GLU A 147 -8.54 3.82 -6.24
N VAL A 148 -7.83 4.06 -5.14
CA VAL A 148 -8.38 4.05 -3.78
C VAL A 148 -7.85 5.23 -2.97
N ASN A 149 -8.69 5.77 -2.09
CA ASN A 149 -8.33 6.79 -1.13
C ASN A 149 -8.58 6.28 0.30
N PRO A 150 -7.72 6.58 1.28
CA PRO A 150 -6.32 7.01 1.19
C PRO A 150 -5.43 6.14 0.31
N ALA A 151 -4.28 6.68 -0.10
CA ALA A 151 -3.41 6.04 -1.06
C ALA A 151 -2.80 4.74 -0.54
N ILE A 152 -2.47 4.70 0.74
CA ILE A 152 -1.81 3.56 1.36
C ILE A 152 -2.56 2.23 1.21
N TYR A 153 -3.89 2.25 1.04
CA TYR A 153 -4.68 1.03 0.96
C TYR A 153 -4.40 0.16 -0.28
N VAL A 154 -3.70 0.68 -1.30
CA VAL A 154 -3.25 -0.19 -2.41
C VAL A 154 -2.22 -1.23 -2.00
N VAL A 155 -1.48 -1.04 -0.90
CA VAL A 155 -0.49 -2.04 -0.45
C VAL A 155 -1.20 -3.31 0.04
N LEU A 156 -2.32 -3.14 0.74
CA LEU A 156 -3.19 -4.26 1.14
C LEU A 156 -3.79 -4.95 -0.09
N ALA A 157 -4.33 -4.16 -1.02
CA ALA A 157 -4.91 -4.70 -2.25
C ALA A 157 -3.90 -5.51 -3.07
N ALA A 158 -2.67 -5.02 -3.21
CA ALA A 158 -1.62 -5.69 -3.98
C ALA A 158 -1.19 -7.01 -3.32
N ASN A 159 -0.94 -7.00 -2.01
CA ASN A 159 -0.54 -8.19 -1.27
C ASN A 159 -1.62 -9.28 -1.30
N GLU A 160 -2.89 -8.90 -1.09
CA GLU A 160 -4.02 -9.84 -1.12
C GLU A 160 -4.35 -10.35 -2.54
N ALA A 161 -4.14 -9.53 -3.56
CA ALA A 161 -4.28 -9.94 -4.95
C ALA A 161 -3.27 -11.04 -5.32
N GLU A 162 -1.99 -10.82 -5.02
CA GLU A 162 -0.92 -11.78 -5.30
C GLU A 162 -1.09 -13.07 -4.48
N LYS A 163 -1.55 -12.96 -3.23
CA LYS A 163 -1.84 -14.11 -2.36
C LYS A 163 -2.94 -15.01 -2.92
N ALA A 164 -3.91 -14.44 -3.63
CA ALA A 164 -5.09 -15.15 -4.12
C ALA A 164 -4.92 -15.77 -5.51
N SER A 165 -4.03 -15.24 -6.33
CA SER A 165 -3.95 -15.59 -7.75
C SER A 165 -2.57 -15.27 -8.32
N PRO A 166 -2.04 -16.05 -9.29
CA PRO A 166 -0.72 -15.83 -9.88
C PRO A 166 -0.72 -14.67 -10.89
N ILE A 167 -1.20 -13.50 -10.47
CA ILE A 167 -1.18 -12.26 -11.25
C ILE A 167 0.23 -11.65 -11.28
N ARG A 168 0.41 -10.67 -12.15
CA ARG A 168 1.59 -9.79 -12.19
C ARG A 168 1.26 -8.43 -11.61
N ILE A 169 2.00 -7.98 -10.59
CA ILE A 169 1.88 -6.60 -10.09
C ILE A 169 2.64 -5.68 -11.05
N VAL A 170 1.94 -4.95 -11.92
CA VAL A 170 2.57 -4.09 -12.95
C VAL A 170 2.95 -2.73 -12.38
N GLY A 171 2.12 -2.16 -11.51
CA GLY A 171 2.43 -0.87 -10.88
C GLY A 171 1.71 -0.73 -9.55
N LEU A 172 2.43 -0.15 -8.59
CA LEU A 172 1.97 0.10 -7.24
C LEU A 172 2.40 1.51 -6.85
N GLY A 173 1.44 2.43 -6.71
CA GLY A 173 1.67 3.78 -6.16
C GLY A 173 0.89 3.92 -4.86
N ALA A 174 1.57 3.87 -3.73
CA ALA A 174 0.99 3.91 -2.38
C ALA A 174 1.08 5.29 -1.71
N GLU A 175 1.29 6.31 -2.53
CA GLU A 175 1.49 7.70 -2.14
C GLU A 175 0.64 8.59 -3.06
N GLY A 176 0.26 9.77 -2.57
CA GLY A 176 -0.48 10.78 -3.29
C GLY A 176 -1.84 11.06 -2.67
N ALA A 177 -2.65 11.82 -3.40
CA ALA A 177 -4.06 11.98 -3.07
C ALA A 177 -4.82 10.63 -3.12
N VAL A 178 -4.39 9.74 -4.00
CA VAL A 178 -5.02 8.46 -4.29
C VAL A 178 -3.94 7.44 -4.61
N GLY A 179 -4.18 6.20 -4.19
CA GLY A 179 -3.30 5.09 -4.43
C GLY A 179 -3.72 4.39 -5.71
N ARG A 180 -2.75 3.93 -6.50
CA ARG A 180 -3.00 3.27 -7.79
C ARG A 180 -2.36 1.91 -7.86
N LEU A 181 -3.14 0.92 -8.28
CA LEU A 181 -2.69 -0.44 -8.52
C LEU A 181 -3.01 -0.84 -9.95
N ARG A 182 -2.03 -1.45 -10.63
CA ARG A 182 -2.20 -2.11 -11.92
C ARG A 182 -1.74 -3.56 -11.82
N LEU A 183 -2.63 -4.48 -12.18
CA LEU A 183 -2.32 -5.92 -12.24
C LEU A 183 -2.52 -6.42 -13.67
N ALA A 184 -1.73 -7.42 -14.08
CA ALA A 184 -1.90 -8.10 -15.35
C ALA A 184 -1.90 -9.62 -15.19
N GLY A 185 -2.62 -10.32 -16.06
CA GLY A 185 -2.67 -11.77 -16.09
C GLY A 185 -3.71 -12.26 -17.07
N THR A 186 -4.04 -13.55 -17.00
CA THR A 186 -5.19 -14.10 -17.72
C THR A 186 -6.49 -13.58 -17.13
N ASP A 187 -7.56 -13.67 -17.92
CA ASP A 187 -8.94 -13.37 -17.52
C ASP A 187 -9.32 -13.99 -16.17
N ALA A 188 -9.05 -15.29 -15.99
CA ALA A 188 -9.41 -16.02 -14.78
C ALA A 188 -8.56 -15.61 -13.57
N GLU A 189 -7.26 -15.37 -13.77
CA GLU A 189 -6.35 -14.93 -12.71
C GLU A 189 -6.75 -13.55 -12.18
N ILE A 190 -7.08 -12.61 -13.08
CA ILE A 190 -7.53 -11.27 -12.70
C ILE A 190 -8.90 -11.32 -12.03
N ASP A 191 -9.85 -12.10 -12.54
CA ASP A 191 -11.17 -12.22 -11.93
C ASP A 191 -11.09 -12.74 -10.49
N GLU A 192 -10.15 -13.64 -10.17
CA GLU A 192 -9.94 -14.11 -8.80
C GLU A 192 -9.22 -13.07 -7.92
N ALA A 193 -8.17 -12.43 -8.43
CA ALA A 193 -7.46 -11.38 -7.72
C ALA A 193 -8.39 -10.22 -7.32
N VAL A 194 -9.30 -9.81 -8.22
CA VAL A 194 -10.24 -8.71 -7.95
C VAL A 194 -11.23 -9.06 -6.82
N LYS A 195 -11.63 -10.33 -6.70
CA LYS A 195 -12.47 -10.75 -5.56
C LYS A 195 -11.70 -10.60 -4.24
N ALA A 196 -10.42 -10.98 -4.21
CA ALA A 196 -9.58 -10.83 -3.03
C ALA A 196 -9.39 -9.36 -2.65
N VAL A 197 -9.06 -8.49 -3.63
CA VAL A 197 -8.97 -7.04 -3.45
C VAL A 197 -10.25 -6.46 -2.84
N LYS A 198 -11.41 -6.79 -3.41
CA LYS A 198 -12.70 -6.29 -2.92
C LYS A 198 -12.98 -6.73 -1.48
N ARG A 199 -12.73 -8.00 -1.16
CA ARG A 199 -12.89 -8.52 0.21
C ARG A 199 -11.96 -7.83 1.19
N ALA A 200 -10.69 -7.65 0.82
CA ALA A 200 -9.68 -7.04 1.66
C ALA A 200 -10.05 -5.58 2.00
N LEU A 201 -10.34 -4.76 0.98
CA LEU A 201 -10.68 -3.34 1.18
C LEU A 201 -12.01 -3.16 1.92
N ALA A 202 -13.03 -3.97 1.62
CA ALA A 202 -14.30 -3.93 2.34
C ALA A 202 -14.19 -4.39 3.80
N GLY A 203 -13.17 -5.19 4.13
CA GLY A 203 -12.89 -5.65 5.49
C GLY A 203 -12.20 -4.61 6.38
N VAL A 204 -11.69 -3.52 5.82
CA VAL A 204 -11.04 -2.46 6.60
C VAL A 204 -12.09 -1.52 7.18
N THR A 205 -12.18 -1.49 8.51
CA THR A 205 -13.05 -0.56 9.23
C THR A 205 -12.36 0.79 9.45
N GLY A 206 -13.11 1.89 9.38
CA GLY A 206 -12.59 3.23 9.69
C GLY A 206 -13.70 4.28 9.71
N ARG A 207 -13.33 5.53 9.95
CA ARG A 207 -14.21 6.69 9.81
C ARG A 207 -14.74 6.81 8.38
N ALA A 208 -15.94 7.34 8.22
CA ALA A 208 -16.52 7.59 6.91
C ALA A 208 -15.58 8.44 6.04
N ASN A 209 -15.45 8.07 4.77
CA ASN A 209 -14.56 8.70 3.81
C ASN A 209 -15.29 8.91 2.49
N GLU A 210 -15.56 10.17 2.15
CA GLU A 210 -16.23 10.54 0.89
C GLU A 210 -15.26 10.59 -0.29
N GLY A 211 -13.96 10.39 -0.05
CA GLY A 211 -12.89 10.50 -1.06
C GLY A 211 -12.34 11.91 -1.16
N THR A 212 -11.40 12.10 -2.08
CA THR A 212 -10.92 13.43 -2.48
C THR A 212 -11.68 13.85 -3.73
N GLU A 213 -12.30 15.04 -3.70
CA GLU A 213 -12.83 15.70 -4.91
C GLU A 213 -11.73 15.95 -5.96
#